data_AF-A0A952VXU9-F1
#
_entry.id   AF-A0A952VXU9-F1
#
_cell.length_a   1.000
_cell.length_b   1.000
_cell.length_c   1.000
_cell.angle_alpha   90.00
_cell.angle_beta   90.00
_cell.angle_gamma   90.00
#
_symmetry.space_group_name_H-M   'P 1'
#
loop_
_entity.id
_entity.type
_entity.pdbx_description
1 polymer ?
#
loop_
_entity_poly.entity_id
_entity_poly.type
_entity_poly.pdbx_seq_one_letter_code
_entity_poly.pdbx_strand_id
1 'polypeptide(L)' 'MATVKWTQRAKGDLQDVYDFIARDSPRAADALVDRIIHASGRLAAFPESGRIMPEFPSLPY' A
#
# COMPACT_ATOMS: atom_id res chain seq x y z
N MET A 1 -5.55 -1.18 -18.45
CA MET A 1 -4.65 -0.31 -17.66
C MET A 1 -5.50 0.51 -16.72
N ALA A 2 -5.03 0.72 -15.48
CA ALA A 2 -5.73 1.47 -14.45
C ALA A 2 -4.83 2.56 -13.86
N THR A 3 -5.42 3.51 -13.14
CA THR A 3 -4.68 4.58 -12.46
C THR A 3 -4.66 4.30 -10.96
N VAL A 4 -3.46 4.22 -10.39
CA VAL A 4 -3.28 4.08 -8.94
C VAL A 4 -3.43 5.46 -8.29
N LYS A 5 -4.36 5.58 -7.34
CA LYS A 5 -4.57 6.79 -6.54
C LYS A 5 -4.46 6.44 -5.07
N TRP A 6 -3.70 7.25 -4.34
CA TRP A 6 -3.55 7.14 -2.90
C TRP A 6 -4.47 8.13 -2.20
N THR A 7 -5.30 7.64 -1.28
CA THR A 7 -6.07 8.51 -0.39
C THR A 7 -5.14 9.20 0.61
N GLN A 8 -5.59 10.31 1.19
CA GLN A 8 -4.80 10.98 2.22
C GLN A 8 -4.60 10.10 3.45
N ARG A 9 -5.61 9.28 3.81
CA ARG A 9 -5.49 8.26 4.86
C ARG A 9 -4.38 7.27 4.53
N ALA A 10 -4.38 6.67 3.34
CA ALA A 10 -3.38 5.68 2.96
C ALA A 10 -1.94 6.25 2.95
N LYS A 11 -1.77 7.54 2.63
CA LYS A 11 -0.48 8.22 2.80
C LYS A 11 -0.07 8.39 4.26
N GLY A 12 -1.03 8.73 5.13
CA GLY A 12 -0.82 8.77 6.57
C GLY A 12 -0.41 7.40 7.12
N ASP A 13 -1.11 6.34 6.69
CA ASP A 13 -0.79 4.97 7.12
C ASP A 13 0.65 4.57 6.72
N LEU A 14 1.14 4.98 5.54
CA LEU A 14 2.54 4.77 5.15
C LEU A 14 3.52 5.52 6.07
N GLN A 15 3.19 6.76 6.44
CA GLN A 15 4.01 7.54 7.36
C GLN A 15 4.04 6.92 8.76
N ASP A 16 2.90 6.46 9.28
CA ASP A 16 2.81 5.81 10.59
C ASP A 16 3.64 4.52 10.63
N VAL A 17 3.60 3.71 9.56
CA VAL A 17 4.43 2.51 9.41
C VAL A 17 5.91 2.88 9.38
N TYR A 18 6.28 3.92 8.63
CA TYR A 18 7.65 4.42 8.58
C TYR A 18 8.13 4.85 9.97
N ASP A 19 7.40 5.75 10.62
CA ASP A 19 7.74 6.35 11.91
C ASP A 19 7.81 5.31 13.03
N PHE A 20 7.07 4.21 12.91
CA PHE A 20 7.17 3.09 13.84
C PHE A 20 8.49 2.34 13.67
N ILE A 21 8.83 1.92 12.45
CA ILE A 21 10.01 1.09 12.17
C ILE A 21 11.30 1.90 12.26
N ALA A 22 11.27 3.17 11.87
CA ALA A 22 12.43 4.05 11.86
C ALA A 22 13.02 4.30 13.27
N ARG A 23 12.24 4.04 14.33
CA ARG A 23 12.71 4.06 15.73
C ARG A 23 13.85 3.06 15.96
N ASP A 24 13.79 1.91 15.29
CA ASP A 24 14.78 0.85 15.41
C ASP A 24 15.75 0.86 14.22
N SER A 25 15.23 1.08 13.00
CA SER A 25 16.03 1.08 11.78
C SER A 25 15.39 1.91 10.67
N PRO A 26 15.87 3.15 10.43
CA PRO A 26 15.40 4.00 9.33
C PRO A 26 15.54 3.32 7.95
N ARG A 27 16.64 2.58 7.74
CA ARG A 27 16.89 1.87 6.48
C ARG A 27 15.86 0.77 6.22
N ALA A 28 15.40 0.10 7.28
CA ALA A 28 14.35 -0.92 7.14
C ALA A 28 12.98 -0.27 6.86
N ALA A 29 12.72 0.89 7.46
CA ALA A 29 11.51 1.68 7.21
C ALA A 29 11.44 2.13 5.74
N ASP A 30 12.52 2.71 5.20
CA ASP A 30 12.63 3.09 3.78
C ASP A 30 12.36 1.88 2.87
N ALA A 31 13.05 0.77 3.12
CA ALA A 31 12.92 -0.43 2.29
C ALA A 31 11.49 -1.01 2.28
N LEU A 32 10.77 -0.91 3.40
CA LEU A 32 9.38 -1.36 3.47
C LEU A 32 8.45 -0.43 2.70
N VAL A 33 8.56 0.89 2.89
CA VAL A 33 7.74 1.88 2.20
C VAL A 33 7.93 1.78 0.69
N ASP A 34 9.17 1.68 0.22
CA ASP A 34 9.49 1.48 -1.20
C ASP A 34 8.86 0.21 -1.75
N ARG A 35 8.93 -0.90 -1.00
CA ARG A 35 8.31 -2.17 -1.40
C ARG A 35 6.79 -2.04 -1.55
N ILE A 36 6.12 -1.32 -0.65
CA ILE A 36 4.67 -1.08 -0.72
C ILE A 36 4.32 -0.22 -1.94
N ILE A 37 5.06 0.87 -2.17
CA ILE A 37 4.86 1.74 -3.33
C ILE A 37 5.06 0.95 -4.62
N HIS A 38 6.15 0.19 -4.74
CA HIS A 38 6.39 -0.66 -5.91
C HIS A 38 5.32 -1.71 -6.13
N ALA A 39 4.88 -2.40 -5.06
CA ALA A 39 3.81 -3.39 -5.16
C ALA A 39 2.50 -2.76 -5.66
N SER A 40 2.14 -1.57 -5.16
CA SER A 40 0.95 -0.83 -5.58
C SER A 40 1.04 -0.38 -7.04
N GLY A 41 2.22 0.04 -7.51
CA GLY A 41 2.43 0.50 -8.89
C GLY A 41 2.09 -0.57 -9.93
N ARG A 42 2.26 -1.86 -9.59
CA ARG A 42 1.89 -2.98 -10.47
C ARG A 42 0.39 -3.04 -10.77
N LEU A 43 -0.47 -2.47 -9.91
CA LEU A 43 -1.92 -2.45 -10.12
C LEU A 43 -2.32 -1.63 -11.36
N ALA A 44 -1.47 -0.71 -11.83
CA ALA A 44 -1.72 0.00 -13.07
C ALA A 44 -1.76 -0.94 -14.29
N ALA A 45 -0.90 -1.98 -14.28
CA ALA A 45 -0.84 -3.00 -15.32
C ALA A 45 -1.77 -4.19 -15.01
N PHE A 46 -1.88 -4.59 -13.74
CA PHE A 46 -2.64 -5.77 -13.30
C PHE A 46 -3.63 -5.41 -12.18
N PRO A 47 -4.72 -4.68 -12.49
CA PRO A 47 -5.65 -4.17 -11.47
C PRO A 47 -6.37 -5.28 -10.69
N GLU A 48 -6.56 -6.45 -11.30
CA GLU A 48 -7.24 -7.61 -10.70
C GLU A 48 -6.27 -8.61 -10.04
N SER A 49 -4.99 -8.24 -9.88
CA SER A 49 -3.98 -9.12 -9.24
C SER A 49 -4.17 -9.28 -7.73
N GLY A 50 -5.03 -8.47 -7.12
CA GLY A 50 -5.45 -8.62 -5.73
C GLY A 50 -6.40 -9.80 -5.56
N ARG A 51 -6.30 -10.49 -4.42
CA ARG A 51 -7.29 -11.50 -4.06
C ARG A 51 -8.61 -10.82 -3.71
N ILE A 52 -9.70 -11.23 -4.36
CA ILE A 52 -11.05 -10.89 -3.91
C ILE A 52 -11.26 -11.62 -2.58
N MET A 53 -11.46 -10.86 -1.51
CA MET A 53 -11.62 -11.42 -0.17
C MET A 53 -13.11 -11.77 0.05
N PRO A 54 -13.47 -13.06 0.17
CA PRO A 54 -14.86 -13.50 0.18
C PRO A 54 -15.64 -13.10 1.44
N GLU A 55 -14.96 -12.70 2.53
CA GLU A 55 -15.65 -12.23 3.75
C GLU A 55 -16.35 -10.85 3.61
N PHE A 56 -16.17 -10.13 2.48
CA PHE A 56 -16.86 -8.86 2.23
C PHE A 56 -17.48 -8.77 0.83
N PRO A 57 -18.60 -9.45 0.55
CA PRO A 57 -19.23 -9.46 -0.77
C PRO A 57 -19.89 -8.13 -1.20
N SER A 58 -20.01 -7.13 -0.30
CA SER A 58 -20.82 -5.92 -0.54
C SER A 58 -20.14 -4.57 -0.21
N LEU A 59 -18.84 -4.53 0.08
CA LEU A 59 -18.19 -3.26 0.41
C LEU A 59 -17.90 -2.44 -0.87
N PRO A 60 -18.44 -1.21 -1.01
CA PRO A 60 -18.14 -0.31 -2.10
C PRO A 60 -16.86 0.44 -1.73
N TYR A 61 -15.72 -0.01 -2.22
CA TYR A 61 -14.54 0.86 -2.28
C TYR A 61 -14.33 1.32 -3.72
#